data_AF-A0A9D4D9V6-F1
#
_entry.id   AF-A0A9D4D9V6-F1
#
_cell.length_a   1.000
_cell.length_b   1.000
_cell.length_c   1.000
_cell.angle_alpha   90.00
_cell.angle_beta   90.00
_cell.angle_gamma   90.00
#
_symmetry.space_group_name_H-M   'P 1'
#
loop_
_entity.id
_entity.type
_entity.pdbx_description
1 polymer ?
#
loop_
_entity_poly.entity_id
_entity_poly.type
_entity_poly.pdbx_seq_one_letter_code
_entity_poly.pdbx_strand_id
1 'polypeptide(L)' 'MIEEPSVRTTGYGQNSFRFEAARVWNSLPPDLRRSDNYNEFRRLVRTWTGPKCKCSLCRL' A
#
# COMPACT_ATOMS: atom_id res chain seq x y z
N MET A 1 10.89 -0.76 -6.87
CA MET A 1 9.66 0.08 -6.87
C MET A 1 8.67 -0.71 -7.70
N ILE A 2 7.43 -0.91 -7.24
CA ILE A 2 6.44 -1.64 -8.05
C ILE A 2 5.84 -0.64 -9.02
N GLU A 3 5.77 -0.98 -10.30
CA GLU A 3 5.12 -0.12 -11.28
C GLU A 3 3.63 -0.01 -10.95
N GLU A 4 3.17 1.23 -10.75
CA GLU A 4 1.76 1.50 -10.52
C GLU A 4 0.99 1.31 -11.83
N PRO A 5 -0.06 0.47 -11.86
CA PRO A 5 -0.76 0.21 -13.11
C PRO A 5 -1.46 1.47 -13.61
N SER A 6 -1.23 1.82 -14.89
CA SER A 6 -1.90 2.94 -15.56
C SER A 6 -3.37 2.59 -15.80
N VAL A 7 -4.23 2.95 -14.85
CA VAL A 7 -5.65 2.67 -14.88
C VAL A 7 -6.46 3.90 -15.32
N ARG A 8 -7.20 3.77 -16.43
CA ARG A 8 -8.04 4.86 -16.98
C ARG A 8 -9.43 4.95 -16.35
N THR A 9 -9.86 3.95 -15.60
CA THR A 9 -11.22 3.87 -15.03
C THR A 9 -11.21 3.77 -13.51
N THR A 10 -12.10 4.52 -12.85
CA THR A 10 -12.20 4.58 -11.38
C THR A 10 -12.88 3.34 -10.80
N GLY A 11 -13.84 2.73 -11.51
CA GLY A 11 -14.65 1.61 -11.01
C GLY A 11 -13.92 0.28 -10.88
N TYR A 12 -13.14 -0.12 -11.90
CA TYR A 12 -12.39 -1.39 -11.93
C TYR A 12 -10.86 -1.19 -11.95
N GLY A 13 -10.41 0.07 -11.98
CA GLY A 13 -9.00 0.43 -12.04
C GLY A 13 -8.50 0.95 -10.70
N GLN A 14 -8.82 2.21 -10.38
CA GLN A 14 -8.25 2.89 -9.20
C GLN A 14 -8.71 2.29 -7.86
N ASN A 15 -9.95 1.80 -7.78
CA ASN A 15 -10.46 1.14 -6.56
C ASN A 15 -10.15 -0.37 -6.51
N SER A 16 -9.28 -0.88 -7.39
CA SER A 16 -8.89 -2.29 -7.38
C SER A 16 -7.78 -2.53 -6.36
N PHE A 17 -7.75 -3.75 -5.78
CA PHE A 17 -6.66 -4.18 -4.91
C PHE A 17 -5.30 -4.05 -5.61
N ARG A 18 -5.22 -4.32 -6.92
CA ARG A 18 -3.97 -4.26 -7.67
C ARG A 18 -3.39 -2.85 -7.76
N PHE A 19 -4.25 -1.84 -7.92
CA PHE A 19 -3.83 -0.44 -7.94
C PHE A 19 -3.43 0.03 -6.53
N GLU A 20 -4.31 -0.18 -5.54
CA GLU A 20 -4.04 0.28 -4.17
C GLU A 20 -2.87 -0.48 -3.52
N ALA A 21 -2.65 -1.76 -3.82
CA ALA A 21 -1.49 -2.50 -3.31
C ALA A 21 -0.17 -1.89 -3.81
N ALA A 22 -0.07 -1.55 -5.10
CA ALA A 22 1.12 -0.91 -5.65
C ALA A 22 1.35 0.47 -5.03
N ARG A 23 0.28 1.26 -4.88
CA ARG A 23 0.31 2.59 -4.26
C ARG A 23 0.75 2.53 -2.79
N VAL A 24 0.14 1.64 -2.00
CA VAL A 24 0.48 1.41 -0.59
C VAL A 24 1.93 0.95 -0.47
N TRP A 25 2.36 -0.01 -1.28
CA TRP A 25 3.73 -0.50 -1.30
C TRP A 25 4.75 0.60 -1.61
N ASN A 26 4.43 1.48 -2.57
CA ASN A 26 5.29 2.61 -2.91
C ASN A 26 5.31 3.70 -1.83
N SER A 27 4.28 3.79 -0.99
CA SER A 27 4.22 4.72 0.16
C SER A 27 4.99 4.23 1.39
N LEU A 28 5.45 2.98 1.40
CA LEU A 28 6.21 2.42 2.52
C LEU A 28 7.60 3.08 2.64
N PRO A 29 8.11 3.31 3.87
CA PRO A 29 9.49 3.75 4.10
C PRO A 29 10.49 2.74 3.53
N PRO A 30 11.69 3.19 3.11
CA PRO A 30 12.75 2.30 2.64
C PRO A 30 13.07 1.18 3.64
N ASP A 31 13.04 1.47 4.95
CA ASP A 31 13.37 0.52 6.01
C ASP A 31 12.38 -0.66 6.05
N LEU A 32 11.10 -0.40 5.80
CA LEU A 32 10.10 -1.46 5.65
C LEU A 32 10.24 -2.22 4.35
N ARG A 33 10.57 -1.55 3.26
CA ARG A 33 10.68 -2.19 1.94
C ARG A 33 11.93 -3.07 1.79
N ARG A 34 12.98 -2.77 2.56
CA ARG A 34 14.27 -3.45 2.51
C ARG A 34 14.45 -4.46 3.65
N SER A 35 13.44 -4.68 4.49
CA SER A 35 13.54 -5.69 5.53
C SER A 35 13.58 -7.08 4.89
N ASP A 36 14.65 -7.82 5.12
CA ASP A 36 14.85 -9.16 4.52
C ASP A 36 14.13 -10.27 5.30
N ASN A 37 13.60 -9.96 6.49
CA ASN A 37 12.95 -10.91 7.36
C ASN A 37 11.46 -10.58 7.54
N TYR A 38 10.61 -11.59 7.33
CA TYR A 38 9.16 -11.48 7.58
C TYR A 38 8.84 -11.03 9.02
N ASN A 39 9.55 -11.53 10.03
CA ASN A 39 9.30 -11.16 11.42
C ASN A 39 9.64 -9.69 11.68
N GLU A 40 10.69 -9.19 11.04
CA GLU A 40 11.09 -7.79 11.11
C GLU A 40 10.10 -6.90 10.38
N PHE A 41 9.74 -7.26 9.14
CA PHE A 41 8.72 -6.59 8.36
C PHE A 41 7.40 -6.47 9.15
N ARG A 42 6.95 -7.59 9.75
CA ARG A 42 5.73 -7.65 10.56
C ARG A 42 5.79 -6.74 11.78
N ARG A 43 6.95 -6.59 12.41
CA ARG A 43 7.14 -5.68 13.55
C ARG A 43 7.10 -4.22 13.08
N LEU A 44 7.82 -3.89 12.02
CA LEU A 44 7.90 -2.53 11.47
C LEU A 44 6.56 -2.06 10.90
N VAL A 45 5.83 -2.92 10.19
CA VAL A 45 4.54 -2.56 9.57
C VAL A 45 3.47 -2.26 10.62
N ARG A 46 3.56 -2.87 11.81
CA ARG A 46 2.67 -2.55 12.95
C ARG A 46 2.91 -1.14 13.50
N THR A 47 4.14 -0.63 13.40
CA THR A 47 4.47 0.74 13.82
C THR A 47 4.22 1.77 12.73
N TRP A 48 3.94 1.34 11.50
CA TRP A 48 3.70 2.22 10.38
C TRP A 48 2.27 2.78 10.43
N THR A 49 2.14 4.08 10.62
CA THR A 49 0.83 4.77 10.71
C THR A 49 0.21 5.10 9.35
N GLY A 50 0.93 4.82 8.25
CA GLY A 50 0.43 4.86 6.87
C GLY A 50 -0.21 6.18 6.40
N PRO A 51 -0.62 6.24 5.12
CA PRO A 51 -1.47 7.31 4.65
C PRO A 51 -2.89 7.17 5.24
N LYS A 52 -3.48 8.27 5.70
CA LYS A 52 -4.88 8.28 6.15
C LYS A 52 -5.80 8.02 4.95
N CYS A 53 -6.23 6.78 4.80
CA CYS A 53 -7.17 6.40 3.76
C CYS A 53 -8.54 7.03 4.04
N LYS A 54 -9.14 7.64 3.02
CA LYS A 54 -10.49 8.22 3.09
C LYS A 54 -11.48 7.47 2.19
N CYS A 55 -11.15 6.27 1.72
CA CYS A 55 -12.06 5.50 0.87
C CYS A 55 -13.28 5.02 1.68
N SER A 56 -14.35 4.64 0.99
CA SER A 56 -15.58 4.14 1.61
C SER A 56 -15.34 2.90 2.48
N LEU A 57 -14.41 2.02 2.08
CA LEU A 57 -14.08 0.78 2.80
C LEU A 57 -13.34 1.02 4.13
N CYS A 58 -12.52 2.08 4.22
CA CYS A 58 -11.77 2.41 5.45
C CYS A 58 -12.54 3.37 6.38
N ARG A 59 -13.72 3.84 5.97
CA ARG A 59 -14.62 4.63 6.82
C ARG A 59 -15.63 3.77 7.58
N LEU A 60 -15.73 2.48 7.23
CA LEU A 60 -16.49 1.45 7.97
C LEU A 60 -15.68 1.02 9.19
#